data_AF-A0A814CG79-F1
#
_entry.id   AF-A0A814CG79-F1
#
_cell.length_a   1.000
_cell.length_b   1.000
_cell.length_c   1.000
_cell.angle_alpha   90.00
_cell.angle_beta   90.00
_cell.angle_gamma   90.00
#
_symmetry.space_group_name_H-M   'P 1'
#
loop_
_entity.id
_entity.type
_entity.pdbx_description
1 polymer ?
#
loop_
_entity_poly.entity_id
_entity_poly.type
_entity_poly.pdbx_seq_one_letter_code
_entity_poly.pdbx_strand_id
1 'polypeptide(L)'
;MGNQQKGRGTSSWELDEISNLVGIPRFQLENIYRDFRRVSKDYLLDKHEFRRIYKDLMRFSPNSPDYYHLKPSEQTRLHNAMADRIFKTFDRNKSGRLTFDEFISAYILLQNSLSPQVRLNFLLNHYAPNNGYITPTMGRRVIQDMSNLYGINTDYQQLWRNLEANHALQNGLVPQEAFTNYFINHPAYSSAFYNGVQVPIPPPSPQL
;
A
#
# COMPACT_ATOMS: atom_id res chain seq x y z
N MET A 1 -23.85 7.30 15.23
CA MET A 1 -24.32 6.69 13.97
C MET A 1 -23.10 6.45 13.12
N GLY A 2 -22.71 5.19 12.91
CA GLY A 2 -21.49 4.86 12.17
C GLY A 2 -21.69 5.12 10.68
N ASN A 3 -20.80 5.90 10.06
CA ASN A 3 -20.75 6.03 8.60
C ASN A 3 -20.53 4.63 8.01
N GLN A 4 -21.58 4.01 7.48
CA GLN A 4 -21.43 2.80 6.69
C GLN A 4 -20.78 3.18 5.36
N GLN A 5 -19.53 2.76 5.17
CA GLN A 5 -18.85 2.86 3.89
C GLN A 5 -19.72 2.17 2.83
N LYS A 6 -20.03 2.89 1.76
CA LYS A 6 -20.74 2.33 0.61
C LYS A 6 -19.71 1.94 -0.44
N GLY A 7 -19.73 0.69 -0.87
CA GLY A 7 -18.95 0.29 -2.03
C GLY A 7 -19.54 0.91 -3.30
N ARG A 8 -18.68 1.12 -4.30
CA ARG A 8 -19.07 1.61 -5.62
C ARG A 8 -18.30 0.85 -6.70
N GLY A 9 -18.87 0.83 -7.90
CA GLY A 9 -18.13 0.37 -9.06
C GLY A 9 -17.03 1.34 -9.46
N THR A 10 -15.92 0.77 -9.91
CA THR A 10 -14.89 1.48 -10.67
C THR A 10 -15.32 1.57 -12.12
N SER A 11 -15.23 2.77 -12.67
CA SER A 11 -15.55 3.09 -14.05
C SER A 11 -14.35 2.88 -14.97
N SER A 12 -14.58 2.82 -16.29
CA SER A 12 -13.49 2.60 -17.25
C SER A 12 -12.44 3.70 -17.19
N TRP A 13 -12.85 4.96 -17.07
CA TRP A 13 -11.93 6.10 -17.08
C TRP A 13 -10.97 6.08 -15.89
N GLU A 14 -11.42 5.66 -14.72
CA GLU A 14 -10.56 5.53 -13.53
C GLU A 14 -9.46 4.50 -13.75
N LEU A 15 -9.77 3.40 -14.43
CA LEU A 15 -8.78 2.38 -14.79
C LEU A 15 -7.81 2.90 -15.86
N ASP A 16 -8.26 3.75 -16.78
CA ASP A 16 -7.39 4.43 -17.75
C ASP A 16 -6.44 5.41 -17.06
N GLU A 17 -6.92 6.19 -16.09
CA GLU A 17 -6.08 7.09 -15.28
C GLU A 17 -5.03 6.33 -14.48
N ILE A 18 -5.42 5.25 -13.80
CA ILE A 18 -4.48 4.40 -13.07
C ILE A 18 -3.44 3.84 -14.06
N SER A 19 -3.89 3.31 -15.21
CA SER A 19 -3.00 2.79 -16.26
C SER A 19 -1.96 3.81 -16.69
N ASN A 20 -2.40 5.04 -16.99
CA ASN A 20 -1.53 6.13 -17.44
C ASN A 20 -0.55 6.56 -16.34
N LEU A 21 -0.99 6.57 -15.09
CA LEU A 21 -0.19 7.02 -13.96
C LEU A 21 0.89 6.01 -13.54
N VAL A 22 0.59 4.71 -13.58
CA VAL A 22 1.51 3.67 -13.10
C VAL A 22 2.19 2.87 -14.21
N GLY A 23 1.78 3.05 -15.47
CA GLY A 23 2.32 2.31 -16.61
C GLY A 23 1.92 0.82 -16.63
N ILE A 24 0.97 0.40 -15.79
CA ILE A 24 0.40 -0.95 -15.86
C ILE A 24 -0.62 -0.97 -17.01
N PRO A 25 -0.54 -1.93 -17.95
CA PRO A 25 -1.49 -2.01 -19.05
C PRO A 25 -2.94 -2.13 -18.57
N ARG A 26 -3.84 -1.39 -19.22
CA ARG A 26 -5.28 -1.34 -18.92
C ARG A 26 -5.93 -2.72 -18.73
N PHE A 27 -5.61 -3.70 -19.59
CA PHE A 27 -6.16 -5.06 -19.49
C PHE A 27 -5.73 -5.80 -18.21
N GLN A 28 -4.55 -5.51 -17.66
CA GLN A 28 -4.11 -6.10 -16.38
C GLN A 28 -4.94 -5.52 -15.24
N LEU A 29 -5.20 -4.22 -15.26
CA LEU A 29 -6.08 -3.56 -14.28
C LEU A 29 -7.52 -4.09 -14.36
N GLU A 30 -8.02 -4.44 -15.56
CA GLU A 30 -9.32 -5.11 -15.70
C GLU A 30 -9.37 -6.47 -15.04
N ASN A 31 -8.32 -7.27 -15.25
CA ASN A 31 -8.23 -8.58 -14.63
C ASN A 31 -8.23 -8.44 -13.09
N ILE A 32 -7.44 -7.50 -12.56
CA ILE A 32 -7.39 -7.19 -11.13
C ILE A 32 -8.76 -6.74 -10.60
N TYR A 33 -9.44 -5.82 -11.30
CA TYR A 33 -10.76 -5.35 -10.91
C TYR A 33 -11.82 -6.46 -10.99
N ARG A 34 -11.78 -7.31 -12.02
CA ARG A 34 -12.65 -8.48 -12.13
C ARG A 34 -12.42 -9.45 -10.99
N ASP A 35 -11.18 -9.71 -10.61
CA ASP A 35 -10.86 -10.58 -9.48
C ASP A 35 -11.38 -10.00 -8.17
N PHE A 36 -11.19 -8.69 -7.95
CA PHE A 36 -11.78 -7.96 -6.82
C PHE A 36 -13.31 -8.11 -6.80
N ARG A 37 -13.97 -7.91 -7.93
CA ARG A 37 -15.44 -8.00 -8.06
C ARG A 37 -15.98 -9.41 -7.84
N ARG A 38 -15.20 -10.43 -8.20
CA ARG A 38 -15.57 -11.84 -8.00
C ARG A 38 -15.61 -12.21 -6.52
N VAL A 39 -14.74 -11.61 -5.70
CA VAL A 39 -14.61 -11.98 -4.28
C VAL A 39 -15.27 -11.01 -3.31
N SER A 40 -15.47 -9.75 -3.69
CA SER A 40 -16.05 -8.72 -2.84
C SER A 40 -17.57 -8.80 -2.80
N LYS A 41 -18.16 -8.47 -1.66
CA LYS A 41 -19.60 -8.26 -1.50
C LYS A 41 -19.89 -6.76 -1.47
N ASP A 42 -20.91 -6.33 -2.22
CA ASP A 42 -21.30 -4.92 -2.30
C ASP A 42 -20.14 -3.98 -2.65
N TYR A 43 -19.19 -4.45 -3.49
CA TYR A 43 -17.99 -3.70 -3.87
C TYR A 43 -17.05 -3.38 -2.70
N LEU A 44 -17.14 -4.15 -1.62
CA LEU A 44 -16.34 -4.01 -0.43
C LEU A 44 -15.69 -5.36 -0.14
N LEU A 45 -14.38 -5.33 0.03
CA LEU A 45 -13.57 -6.52 0.28
C LEU A 45 -13.28 -6.63 1.77
N ASP A 46 -13.81 -7.64 2.43
CA ASP A 46 -13.48 -7.88 3.84
C ASP A 46 -12.09 -8.52 4.02
N LYS A 47 -11.67 -8.62 5.28
CA LYS A 47 -10.37 -9.16 5.66
C LYS A 47 -10.15 -10.61 5.17
N HIS A 48 -11.17 -11.45 5.21
CA HIS A 48 -11.07 -12.85 4.78
C HIS A 48 -11.03 -12.97 3.27
N GLU A 49 -11.81 -12.15 2.57
CA GLU A 49 -11.79 -12.03 1.11
C GLU A 49 -10.43 -11.52 0.62
N PHE A 50 -9.85 -10.51 1.29
CA PHE A 50 -8.52 -9.98 0.98
C PHE A 50 -7.43 -11.04 1.11
N ARG A 51 -7.43 -11.84 2.19
CA ARG A 51 -6.46 -12.94 2.35
C ARG A 51 -6.47 -13.92 1.18
N ARG A 52 -7.66 -14.23 0.64
CA ARG A 52 -7.79 -15.17 -0.50
C ARG A 52 -7.10 -14.63 -1.74
N ILE A 53 -7.37 -13.38 -2.11
CA ILE A 53 -6.76 -12.80 -3.32
C ILE A 53 -5.30 -12.43 -3.11
N TYR A 54 -4.90 -12.03 -1.89
CA TYR A 54 -3.51 -11.72 -1.57
C TYR A 54 -2.58 -12.90 -1.82
N LYS A 55 -3.04 -14.13 -1.57
CA LYS A 55 -2.32 -15.36 -1.94
C LYS A 55 -2.00 -15.41 -3.42
N ASP A 56 -2.97 -15.13 -4.29
CA ASP A 56 -2.78 -15.17 -5.73
C ASP A 56 -1.86 -14.03 -6.21
N LEU A 57 -1.98 -12.84 -5.60
CA LEU A 57 -1.11 -11.70 -5.89
C LEU A 57 0.36 -11.96 -5.48
N MET A 58 0.56 -12.64 -4.35
CA MET A 58 1.89 -12.93 -3.79
C MET A 58 2.65 -14.05 -4.50
N ARG A 59 1.97 -14.94 -5.25
CA ARG A 59 2.65 -15.98 -6.03
C ARG A 59 3.65 -15.41 -7.05
N PHE A 60 3.55 -14.13 -7.35
CA PHE A 60 4.44 -13.39 -8.24
C PHE A 60 5.52 -12.58 -7.53
N SER A 61 5.60 -12.61 -6.18
CA SER A 61 6.66 -11.91 -5.43
C SER A 61 7.87 -12.85 -5.24
N PRO A 62 8.97 -12.68 -5.99
CA PRO A 62 9.95 -13.78 -6.17
C PRO A 62 11.01 -13.89 -5.06
N ASN A 63 11.06 -13.00 -4.07
CA ASN A 63 12.32 -12.74 -3.35
C ASN A 63 12.26 -12.91 -1.83
N SER A 64 11.76 -14.05 -1.35
CA SER A 64 12.14 -14.51 -0.01
C SER A 64 12.57 -15.98 -0.10
N PRO A 65 13.87 -16.25 -0.30
CA PRO A 65 14.43 -17.60 -0.25
C PRO A 65 13.99 -18.33 1.02
N ASP A 66 13.98 -17.61 2.14
CA ASP A 66 13.59 -18.13 3.45
C ASP A 66 12.11 -18.55 3.52
N TYR A 67 11.22 -17.90 2.76
CA TYR A 67 9.79 -18.23 2.76
C TYR A 67 9.52 -19.67 2.32
N TYR A 68 10.20 -20.14 1.27
CA TYR A 68 9.99 -21.50 0.73
C TYR A 68 10.62 -22.59 1.59
N HIS A 69 11.52 -22.23 2.52
CA HIS A 69 12.11 -23.15 3.50
C HIS A 69 11.26 -23.33 4.77
N LEU A 70 10.23 -22.51 4.97
CA LEU A 70 9.32 -22.62 6.11
C LEU A 70 8.39 -23.83 5.98
N LYS A 71 7.95 -24.38 7.12
CA LYS A 71 6.90 -25.40 7.12
C LYS A 71 5.57 -24.80 6.60
N PRO A 72 4.66 -25.60 6.02
CA PRO A 72 3.39 -25.09 5.49
C PRO A 72 2.54 -24.28 6.49
N SER A 73 2.57 -24.64 7.78
CA SER A 73 1.89 -23.90 8.85
C SER A 73 2.53 -22.53 9.11
N GLU A 74 3.86 -22.43 9.04
CA GLU A 74 4.63 -21.21 9.23
C GLU A 74 4.44 -20.26 8.03
N GLN A 75 4.47 -20.78 6.80
CA GLN A 75 4.12 -20.03 5.60
C GLN A 75 2.71 -19.44 5.71
N THR A 76 1.73 -20.25 6.14
CA THR A 76 0.34 -19.81 6.31
C THR A 76 0.21 -18.70 7.35
N ARG A 77 0.92 -18.82 8.49
CA ARG A 77 0.93 -17.80 9.54
C ARG A 77 1.54 -16.49 9.06
N LEU A 78 2.70 -16.56 8.41
CA LEU A 78 3.39 -15.39 7.85
C LEU A 78 2.55 -14.70 6.78
N HIS A 79 1.96 -15.49 5.87
CA HIS A 79 1.05 -15.01 4.84
C HIS A 79 -0.15 -14.26 5.43
N ASN A 80 -0.84 -14.86 6.40
CA ASN A 80 -1.97 -14.23 7.05
C ASN A 80 -1.57 -12.96 7.83
N ALA A 81 -0.39 -12.94 8.45
CA ALA A 81 0.11 -11.77 9.15
C ALA A 81 0.41 -10.61 8.19
N MET A 82 1.02 -10.90 7.03
CA MET A 82 1.24 -9.90 5.97
C MET A 82 -0.07 -9.37 5.42
N ALA A 83 -1.00 -10.27 5.05
CA ALA A 83 -2.31 -9.90 4.55
C ALA A 83 -3.05 -8.98 5.54
N ASP A 84 -3.01 -9.33 6.83
CA ASP A 84 -3.66 -8.56 7.90
C ASP A 84 -3.04 -7.18 8.09
N ARG A 85 -1.71 -7.07 8.00
CA ARG A 85 -1.00 -5.79 8.10
C ARG A 85 -1.40 -4.89 6.93
N ILE A 86 -1.31 -5.40 5.70
CA ILE A 86 -1.67 -4.66 4.49
C ILE A 86 -3.14 -4.22 4.57
N PHE A 87 -4.04 -5.14 4.90
CA PHE A 87 -5.46 -4.84 5.06
C PHE A 87 -5.68 -3.68 6.04
N LYS A 88 -5.10 -3.76 7.24
CA LYS A 88 -5.24 -2.71 8.27
C LYS A 88 -4.65 -1.36 7.84
N THR A 89 -3.57 -1.37 7.07
CA THR A 89 -2.95 -0.14 6.54
C THR A 89 -3.89 0.57 5.56
N PHE A 90 -4.51 -0.19 4.65
CA PHE A 90 -5.32 0.38 3.58
C PHE A 90 -6.81 0.48 3.89
N ASP A 91 -7.31 -0.12 4.98
CA ASP A 91 -8.63 0.15 5.57
C ASP A 91 -8.60 1.51 6.28
N ARG A 92 -8.59 2.59 5.49
CA ARG A 92 -8.23 3.93 5.96
C ARG A 92 -9.26 4.50 6.91
N ASN A 93 -10.52 4.22 6.63
CA ASN A 93 -11.67 4.63 7.44
C ASN A 93 -12.00 3.62 8.55
N LYS A 94 -11.27 2.50 8.66
CA LYS A 94 -11.46 1.46 9.67
C LYS A 94 -12.86 0.85 9.63
N SER A 95 -13.43 0.70 8.44
CA SER A 95 -14.75 0.09 8.24
C SER A 95 -14.73 -1.42 8.43
N GLY A 96 -13.54 -2.04 8.41
CA GLY A 96 -13.36 -3.48 8.34
C GLY A 96 -13.54 -4.03 6.91
N ARG A 97 -13.62 -3.17 5.89
CA ARG A 97 -13.70 -3.53 4.48
C ARG A 97 -12.93 -2.54 3.60
N LEU A 98 -12.38 -3.02 2.49
CA LEU A 98 -11.68 -2.17 1.51
C LEU A 98 -12.58 -1.86 0.32
N THR A 99 -12.60 -0.60 -0.10
CA THR A 99 -13.04 -0.26 -1.46
C THR A 99 -12.00 -0.72 -2.49
N PHE A 100 -12.37 -0.69 -3.78
CA PHE A 100 -11.40 -0.94 -4.85
C PHE A 100 -10.23 0.05 -4.81
N ASP A 101 -10.53 1.30 -4.49
CA ASP A 101 -9.59 2.42 -4.31
C ASP A 101 -8.51 2.11 -3.23
N GLU A 102 -8.95 1.63 -2.07
CA GLU A 102 -8.06 1.18 -0.99
C GLU A 102 -7.26 -0.07 -1.39
N PHE A 103 -7.90 -1.02 -2.07
CA PHE A 103 -7.27 -2.24 -2.55
C PHE A 103 -6.19 -1.99 -3.61
N ILE A 104 -6.47 -1.17 -4.62
CA ILE A 104 -5.51 -0.91 -5.71
C ILE A 104 -4.29 -0.14 -5.19
N SER A 105 -4.47 0.74 -4.21
CA SER A 105 -3.37 1.40 -3.49
C SER A 105 -2.41 0.40 -2.85
N ALA A 106 -2.96 -0.62 -2.19
CA ALA A 106 -2.17 -1.71 -1.62
C ALA A 106 -1.43 -2.49 -2.72
N TYR A 107 -2.14 -2.88 -3.78
CA TYR A 107 -1.58 -3.65 -4.88
C TYR A 107 -0.40 -2.94 -5.56
N ILE A 108 -0.56 -1.65 -5.91
CA ILE A 108 0.49 -0.87 -6.58
C ILE A 108 1.72 -0.73 -5.69
N LEU A 109 1.56 -0.48 -4.39
CA LEU A 109 2.69 -0.36 -3.48
C LEU A 109 3.48 -1.66 -3.28
N LEU A 110 2.82 -2.80 -3.43
CA LEU A 110 3.43 -4.12 -3.36
C LEU A 110 4.15 -4.53 -4.66
N GLN A 111 3.93 -3.80 -5.76
CA GLN A 111 4.48 -4.19 -7.06
C GLN A 111 5.94 -3.73 -7.22
N ASN A 112 6.88 -4.62 -6.94
CA ASN A 112 8.32 -4.33 -7.03
C ASN A 112 8.82 -4.09 -8.46
N SER A 113 8.05 -4.45 -9.50
CA SER A 113 8.39 -4.08 -10.88
C SER A 113 8.16 -2.58 -11.18
N LEU A 114 7.41 -1.87 -10.33
CA LEU A 114 7.24 -0.42 -10.44
C LEU A 114 8.34 0.30 -9.65
N SER A 115 8.83 1.41 -10.19
CA SER A 115 9.82 2.22 -9.48
C SER A 115 9.22 2.78 -8.17
N PRO A 116 10.06 3.00 -7.13
CA PRO A 116 9.60 3.62 -5.88
C PRO A 116 8.87 4.95 -6.11
N GLN A 117 9.36 5.76 -7.05
CA GLN A 117 8.76 7.04 -7.44
C GLN A 117 7.34 6.87 -8.00
N VAL A 118 7.12 5.91 -8.92
CA VAL A 118 5.79 5.65 -9.49
C VAL A 118 4.81 5.20 -8.41
N ARG A 119 5.24 4.27 -7.54
CA ARG A 119 4.39 3.77 -6.44
C ARG A 119 4.02 4.86 -5.44
N LEU A 120 4.97 5.72 -5.08
CA LEU A 120 4.73 6.80 -4.14
C LEU A 120 3.86 7.91 -4.73
N ASN A 121 4.11 8.31 -5.98
CA ASN A 121 3.26 9.27 -6.68
C ASN A 121 1.83 8.76 -6.85
N PHE A 122 1.65 7.48 -7.17
CA PHE A 122 0.33 6.86 -7.19
C PHE A 122 -0.38 6.98 -5.85
N LEU A 123 0.31 6.62 -4.77
CA LEU A 123 -0.24 6.70 -3.44
C LEU A 123 -0.66 8.14 -3.10
N LEU A 124 0.20 9.14 -3.37
CA LEU A 124 -0.06 10.56 -3.09
C LEU A 124 -1.28 11.09 -3.85
N ASN A 125 -1.38 10.80 -5.15
CA ASN A 125 -2.53 11.19 -5.99
C ASN A 125 -3.85 10.59 -5.48
N HIS A 126 -3.78 9.48 -4.74
CA HIS A 126 -4.95 8.84 -4.18
C HIS A 126 -5.38 9.39 -2.80
N TYR A 127 -4.56 10.22 -2.15
CA TYR A 127 -4.97 10.92 -0.92
C TYR A 127 -5.53 12.32 -1.18
N ALA A 128 -5.22 12.97 -2.31
CA ALA A 128 -5.75 14.29 -2.63
C ALA A 128 -5.55 14.67 -4.12
N PRO A 129 -6.18 15.77 -4.59
CA PRO A 129 -6.15 16.14 -6.00
C PRO A 129 -4.73 16.47 -6.49
N ASN A 130 -4.48 16.16 -7.76
CA ASN A 130 -3.24 16.35 -8.48
C ASN A 130 -2.94 17.85 -8.73
N ASN A 131 -2.61 18.59 -7.66
CA ASN A 131 -2.15 19.98 -7.74
C ASN A 131 -0.64 20.13 -7.53
N GLY A 132 0.08 19.03 -7.31
CA GLY A 132 1.53 19.00 -7.09
C GLY A 132 1.99 19.38 -5.68
N TYR A 133 1.08 19.57 -4.72
CA TYR A 133 1.43 19.95 -3.34
C TYR A 133 0.77 19.05 -2.29
N ILE A 134 1.50 18.81 -1.21
CA ILE A 134 1.15 17.90 -0.13
C ILE A 134 0.87 18.71 1.13
N THR A 135 -0.34 18.55 1.67
CA THR A 135 -0.71 19.13 2.97
C THR A 135 -0.09 18.32 4.12
N PRO A 136 0.10 18.91 5.31
CA PRO A 136 0.56 18.19 6.49
C PRO A 136 -0.29 16.99 6.87
N THR A 137 -1.61 17.05 6.66
CA THR A 137 -2.51 15.92 6.95
C THR A 137 -2.28 14.78 5.96
N MET A 138 -2.18 15.08 4.66
CA MET A 138 -1.92 14.08 3.62
C MET A 138 -0.56 13.43 3.77
N GLY A 139 0.49 14.25 3.93
CA GLY A 139 1.86 13.75 4.04
C GLY A 139 2.01 12.82 5.23
N ARG A 140 1.55 13.22 6.42
CA ARG A 140 1.59 12.36 7.61
C ARG A 140 0.82 11.06 7.42
N ARG A 141 -0.32 11.09 6.71
CA ARG A 141 -1.09 9.87 6.42
C ARG A 141 -0.32 8.93 5.49
N VAL A 142 0.29 9.44 4.43
CA VAL A 142 1.12 8.65 3.50
C VAL A 142 2.33 8.07 4.22
N ILE A 143 3.02 8.85 5.06
CA ILE A 143 4.15 8.37 5.87
C ILE A 143 3.70 7.24 6.78
N GLN A 144 2.59 7.43 7.50
CA GLN A 144 2.02 6.42 8.38
C GLN A 144 1.69 5.13 7.63
N ASP A 145 1.06 5.22 6.45
CA ASP A 145 0.65 4.05 5.70
C ASP A 145 1.87 3.30 5.13
N MET A 146 2.89 4.00 4.62
CA MET A 146 4.16 3.39 4.22
C MET A 146 4.86 2.72 5.41
N SER A 147 4.96 3.40 6.56
CA SER A 147 5.59 2.85 7.76
C SER A 147 4.90 1.58 8.24
N ASN A 148 3.56 1.61 8.30
CA ASN A 148 2.76 0.45 8.70
C ASN A 148 2.91 -0.70 7.72
N LEU A 149 2.90 -0.43 6.42
CA LEU A 149 3.08 -1.42 5.37
C LEU A 149 4.44 -2.11 5.48
N TYR A 150 5.51 -1.33 5.52
CA TYR A 150 6.89 -1.84 5.52
C TYR A 150 7.38 -2.28 6.91
N GLY A 151 6.61 -2.02 7.97
CA GLY A 151 7.03 -2.31 9.35
C GLY A 151 8.15 -1.40 9.85
N ILE A 152 8.24 -0.18 9.33
CA ILE A 152 9.26 0.80 9.73
C ILE A 152 8.80 1.47 11.02
N ASN A 153 9.56 1.29 12.10
CA ASN A 153 9.35 2.03 13.33
C ASN A 153 9.99 3.42 13.22
N THR A 154 9.15 4.45 13.10
CA THR A 154 9.64 5.83 12.95
C THR A 154 8.63 6.84 13.50
N ASP A 155 9.14 7.96 14.01
CA ASP A 155 8.32 9.11 14.35
C ASP A 155 7.97 9.88 13.06
N TYR A 156 6.80 9.56 12.49
CA TYR A 156 6.32 10.22 11.28
C TYR A 156 6.04 11.72 11.47
N GLN A 157 5.81 12.20 12.71
CA GLN A 157 5.72 13.64 12.97
C GLN A 157 7.10 14.29 12.87
N GLN A 158 8.14 13.63 13.38
CA GLN A 158 9.52 14.10 13.25
C GLN A 158 9.98 14.09 11.79
N LEU A 159 9.67 13.03 11.02
CA LEU A 159 9.97 12.99 9.59
C LEU A 159 9.30 14.14 8.83
N TRP A 160 8.04 14.42 9.14
CA TRP A 160 7.33 15.55 8.54
C TRP A 160 7.99 16.89 8.90
N ARG A 161 8.33 17.12 10.17
CA ARG A 161 9.04 18.35 10.61
C ARG A 161 10.39 18.51 9.91
N ASN A 162 11.15 17.43 9.76
CA ASN A 162 12.43 17.44 9.06
C ASN A 162 12.25 17.81 7.59
N LEU A 163 11.23 17.27 6.95
CA LEU A 163 10.91 17.58 5.57
C LEU A 163 10.50 19.06 5.41
N GLU A 164 9.69 19.60 6.32
CA GLU A 164 9.33 21.03 6.30
C GLU A 164 10.54 21.95 6.51
N ALA A 165 11.46 21.58 7.40
CA ALA A 165 12.65 22.39 7.70
C ALA A 165 13.67 22.43 6.55
N ASN A 166 13.69 21.41 5.69
CA ASN A 166 14.72 21.24 4.66
C ASN A 166 14.25 21.56 3.23
N HIS A 167 12.99 21.97 3.05
CA HIS A 167 12.43 22.28 1.73
C HIS A 167 11.69 23.62 1.73
N ALA A 168 11.80 24.36 0.62
CA ALA A 168 11.03 25.59 0.44
C ALA A 168 9.54 25.25 0.35
N LEU A 169 8.78 25.65 1.37
CA LEU A 169 7.33 25.49 1.41
C LEU A 169 6.68 26.55 0.53
N GLN A 170 5.65 26.15 -0.23
CA GLN A 170 4.81 27.10 -0.95
C GLN A 170 3.47 27.22 -0.22
N ASN A 171 3.22 28.38 0.39
CA ASN A 171 2.04 28.62 1.23
C ASN A 171 1.86 27.59 2.36
N GLY A 172 2.97 27.09 2.93
CA GLY A 172 2.94 26.06 3.97
C GLY A 172 2.67 24.64 3.45
N LEU A 173 2.69 24.44 2.13
CA LEU A 173 2.56 23.13 1.49
C LEU A 173 3.90 22.65 0.96
N VAL A 174 4.08 21.33 0.98
CA VAL A 174 5.29 20.66 0.50
C VAL A 174 5.10 20.30 -0.98
N PRO A 175 6.03 20.65 -1.89
CA PRO A 175 5.98 20.15 -3.26
C PRO A 175 6.02 18.61 -3.30
N GLN A 176 5.15 18.00 -4.10
CA GLN A 176 5.07 16.53 -4.24
C GLN A 176 6.41 15.92 -4.64
N GLU A 177 7.14 16.57 -5.54
CA GLU A 177 8.48 16.13 -5.95
C GLU A 177 9.47 16.12 -4.77
N ALA A 178 9.45 17.15 -3.91
CA ALA A 178 10.31 17.21 -2.73
C ALA A 178 9.97 16.07 -1.76
N PHE A 179 8.69 15.81 -1.53
CA PHE A 179 8.24 14.68 -0.71
C PHE A 179 8.73 13.34 -1.28
N THR A 180 8.51 13.11 -2.58
CA THR A 180 8.93 11.87 -3.23
C THR A 180 10.45 11.69 -3.17
N ASN A 181 11.22 12.72 -3.50
CA ASN A 181 12.68 12.69 -3.46
C ASN A 181 13.22 12.43 -2.05
N TYR A 182 12.58 12.98 -1.02
CA TYR A 182 12.96 12.72 0.37
C TYR A 182 12.82 11.23 0.71
N PHE A 183 11.66 10.62 0.45
CA PHE A 183 11.39 9.24 0.87
C PHE A 183 12.12 8.18 0.03
N ILE A 184 12.34 8.40 -1.26
CA ILE A 184 13.10 7.44 -2.09
C ILE A 184 14.58 7.38 -1.70
N ASN A 185 15.11 8.45 -1.08
CA ASN A 185 16.51 8.52 -0.62
C ASN A 185 16.65 8.31 0.89
N HIS A 186 15.55 8.32 1.65
CA HIS A 186 15.60 8.15 3.10
C HIS A 186 16.02 6.71 3.46
N PRO A 187 17.06 6.49 4.29
CA PRO A 187 17.63 5.17 4.55
C PRO A 187 16.62 4.09 4.95
N ALA A 188 15.66 4.43 5.80
CA ALA A 188 14.63 3.48 6.24
C ALA A 188 13.62 3.09 5.13
N TYR A 189 13.30 4.01 4.21
CA TYR A 189 12.25 3.81 3.21
C TYR A 189 12.81 3.32 1.88
N SER A 190 13.97 3.85 1.46
CA SER A 190 14.65 3.43 0.25
C SER A 190 14.87 1.91 0.25
N SER A 191 15.48 1.38 1.31
CA SER A 191 15.66 -0.06 1.47
C SER A 191 14.33 -0.83 1.48
N ALA A 192 13.29 -0.32 2.12
CA ALA A 192 11.99 -0.98 2.14
C ALA A 192 11.30 -1.02 0.76
N PHE A 193 11.47 0.02 -0.06
CA PHE A 193 10.96 0.01 -1.43
C PHE A 193 11.61 -1.08 -2.30
N TYR A 194 12.90 -1.35 -2.11
CA TYR A 194 13.61 -2.39 -2.86
C TYR A 194 13.44 -3.80 -2.26
N ASN A 195 13.39 -3.90 -0.94
CA ASN A 195 13.31 -5.18 -0.22
C ASN A 195 11.85 -5.64 0.01
N GLY A 196 10.86 -4.79 -0.27
CA GLY A 196 9.44 -5.09 -0.09
C GLY A 196 8.99 -5.13 1.38
N VAL A 197 7.79 -5.67 1.60
CA VAL A 197 7.20 -5.79 2.94
C VAL A 197 7.95 -6.86 3.75
N GLN A 198 8.57 -6.44 4.84
CA GLN A 198 9.27 -7.33 5.78
C GLN A 198 8.34 -7.66 6.95
N VAL A 199 8.09 -8.95 7.18
CA VAL A 199 7.44 -9.45 8.40
C VAL A 199 8.39 -10.40 9.10
N PRO A 200 8.63 -10.24 10.42
CA PRO A 200 9.47 -11.16 11.16
C PRO A 200 8.99 -12.60 10.96
N ILE A 201 9.92 -13.51 10.66
CA ILE A 201 9.62 -14.93 10.60
C ILE A 201 9.03 -15.33 11.96
N PRO A 202 7.86 -15.98 12.00
CA PRO A 202 7.28 -16.43 13.27
C PRO A 202 8.29 -17.32 13.99
N PRO A 203 8.41 -17.23 15.33
CA PRO A 203 9.33 -18.09 16.07
C PRO A 203 9.01 -19.56 15.78
N PRO A 204 10.04 -20.44 15.75
CA PRO A 204 9.83 -21.86 15.53
C PRO A 204 8.79 -22.38 16.50
N SER A 205 7.84 -23.18 15.99
CA SER A 205 6.81 -23.77 16.84
C SER A 205 7.49 -24.54 17.99
N PRO A 206 7.03 -24.40 19.25
CA PRO A 206 7.57 -25.19 20.35
C PRO A 206 7.51 -26.65 19.93
N GLN A 207 8.66 -27.35 19.99
CA GLN A 207 8.65 -28.80 19.87
C GLN A 207 7.89 -29.31 21.09
N LEU A 208 6.68 -29.82 20.86
CA LEU A 208 5.91 -30.56 21.86
C LEU A 208 6.57 -31.91 22.12
#